data_AF-A0A0C2STG6-F1
#
_entry.id   AF-A0A0C2STG6-F1
#
_cell.length_a   1.000
_cell.length_b   1.000
_cell.length_c   1.000
_cell.angle_alpha   90.00
_cell.angle_beta   90.00
_cell.angle_gamma   90.00
#
_symmetry.space_group_name_H-M   'P 1'
#
loop_
_entity.id
_entity.type
_entity.pdbx_description
1 polymer ?
#
loop_
_entity_poly.entity_id
_entity_poly.type
_entity_poly.pdbx_seq_one_letter_code
_entity_poly.pdbx_strand_id
1 'polypeptide(L)' 'WEEEYWLVVEEMRHTVAYLEWKAMWWHGQAHRRTTMDSVTHQGLVAYAKCQAHLLKSLAASCIGKWGPVL' A
#
# COMPACT_ATOMS: atom_id res chain seq x y z
N TRP A 1 8.46 -7.93 -28.59
CA TRP A 1 7.08 -8.02 -28.08
C TRP A 1 6.91 -8.97 -26.90
N GLU A 2 7.60 -10.11 -26.85
CA GLU A 2 7.55 -11.02 -25.69
C GLU A 2 8.25 -10.43 -24.46
N GLU A 3 9.41 -9.79 -24.65
CA GLU A 3 10.14 -9.10 -23.58
C GLU A 3 9.30 -7.99 -22.92
N GLU A 4 8.64 -7.16 -23.73
CA GLU A 4 7.80 -6.06 -23.26
C GLU A 4 6.58 -6.56 -22.48
N TYR A 5 6.03 -7.72 -22.85
CA TYR A 5 4.97 -8.37 -22.08
C TYR A 5 5.46 -8.76 -20.68
N TRP A 6 6.61 -9.46 -20.60
CA TRP A 6 7.18 -9.90 -19.32
C TRP A 6 7.60 -8.72 -18.43
N LEU A 7 8.13 -7.64 -19.02
CA LEU A 7 8.44 -6.42 -18.30
C LEU A 7 7.21 -5.81 -17.64
N VAL A 8 6.07 -5.75 -18.34
CA VAL A 8 4.84 -5.21 -17.76
C VAL A 8 4.31 -6.08 -16.61
N VAL A 9 4.39 -7.41 -16.74
CA VAL A 9 4.03 -8.33 -15.65
C VAL A 9 4.91 -8.11 -14.42
N GLU A 10 6.22 -7.97 -14.62
CA GLU A 10 7.17 -7.73 -13.53
C GLU A 10 6.95 -6.37 -12.85
N GLU A 11 6.69 -5.32 -13.62
CA GLU A 11 6.34 -3.99 -13.08
C GLU A 11 5.05 -4.03 -12.25
N MET A 12 4.07 -4.84 -12.66
CA MET A 12 2.85 -5.04 -11.88
C MET A 12 3.15 -5.79 -10.57
N ARG A 13 4.03 -6.81 -10.60
CA ARG A 13 4.46 -7.53 -9.40
C ARG A 13 5.17 -6.59 -8.42
N HIS A 14 6.06 -5.73 -8.91
CA HIS A 14 6.71 -4.69 -8.12
C HIS A 14 5.70 -3.68 -7.56
N THR A 15 4.72 -3.28 -8.35
CA THR A 15 3.65 -2.38 -7.90
C THR A 15 2.87 -2.97 -6.73
N VAL A 16 2.44 -4.24 -6.83
CA VAL A 16 1.74 -4.94 -5.74
C VAL A 16 2.62 -5.02 -4.50
N ALA A 17 3.87 -5.46 -4.63
CA ALA A 17 4.80 -5.57 -3.51
C ALA A 17 5.04 -4.21 -2.82
N TYR A 18 5.17 -3.13 -3.60
CA TYR A 18 5.29 -1.78 -3.07
C TYR A 18 4.04 -1.34 -2.29
N LEU A 19 2.85 -1.58 -2.83
CA LEU A 19 1.59 -1.21 -2.18
C LEU A 19 1.41 -1.92 -0.83
N GLU A 20 1.71 -3.22 -0.77
CA GLU A 20 1.67 -4.01 0.46
C GLU A 20 2.69 -3.51 1.49
N TRP A 21 3.94 -3.34 1.07
CA TRP A 21 4.99 -2.79 1.93
C TRP A 21 4.61 -1.40 2.45
N LYS A 22 4.10 -0.53 1.59
CA LYS A 22 3.73 0.84 1.97
C LYS A 22 2.54 0.86 2.93
N ALA A 23 1.59 -0.05 2.79
CA ALA A 23 0.51 -0.21 3.76
C ALA A 23 1.04 -0.59 5.15
N MET A 24 2.00 -1.52 5.23
CA MET A 24 2.65 -1.86 6.50
C MET A 24 3.45 -0.68 7.08
N TRP A 25 4.13 0.07 6.21
CA TRP A 25 4.85 1.28 6.63
C TRP A 25 3.92 2.32 7.27
N TRP A 26 2.72 2.53 6.72
CA TRP A 26 1.71 3.42 7.28
C TRP A 26 1.24 2.97 8.66
N HIS A 27 1.03 1.67 8.88
CA HIS A 27 0.71 1.15 10.21
C HIS A 27 1.81 1.48 11.23
N GLY A 28 3.08 1.38 10.82
CA GLY A 28 4.22 1.79 11.66
C GLY A 28 4.27 3.30 11.94
N GLN A 29 3.71 4.14 11.06
CA GLN A 29 3.71 5.59 11.28
C GLN A 29 2.62 6.06 12.25
N ALA A 30 1.56 5.29 12.45
CA ALA A 30 0.37 5.70 13.21
C ALA A 30 0.71 6.24 14.62
N HIS A 31 1.69 5.65 15.30
CA HIS A 31 2.08 6.00 16.67
C HIS A 31 3.49 6.59 16.77
N ARG A 32 4.10 6.94 15.63
CA ARG A 32 5.51 7.37 15.60
C ARG A 32 5.70 8.77 16.19
N ARG A 33 4.68 9.64 16.11
CA ARG A 33 4.72 10.98 16.67
C ARG A 33 3.93 11.01 17.98
N THR A 34 4.63 11.22 19.09
CA THR A 34 4.05 11.21 20.44
C THR A 34 3.97 12.61 21.09
N THR A 35 4.65 13.60 20.52
CA THR A 35 4.76 14.97 21.06
C THR A 35 3.67 15.91 20.54
N MET A 36 2.41 15.52 20.66
CA MET A 36 1.26 16.27 20.12
C MET A 36 0.01 16.04 20.97
N ASP A 37 -0.96 16.95 20.86
CA ASP A 37 -2.21 16.84 21.60
C ASP A 37 -3.02 15.59 21.19
N SER A 38 -3.91 15.15 22.08
CA SER A 38 -4.66 13.91 21.89
C SER A 38 -5.54 13.91 20.63
N VAL A 39 -6.10 15.06 20.23
CA VAL A 39 -7.00 15.14 19.07
C VAL A 39 -6.19 14.98 17.79
N THR A 40 -5.08 15.72 17.68
CA THR A 40 -4.15 15.60 16.55
C THR A 40 -3.57 14.19 16.45
N HIS A 41 -3.19 13.58 17.58
CA HIS A 41 -2.70 12.20 17.60
C HIS A 41 -3.74 11.20 17.09
N GLN A 42 -5.00 11.30 17.55
CA GLN A 42 -6.08 10.44 17.08
C GLN A 42 -6.33 10.61 15.57
N GLY A 43 -6.31 11.85 15.07
CA GLY A 43 -6.43 12.14 13.65
C GLY A 43 -5.33 11.50 12.81
N LEU A 44 -4.07 11.56 13.28
CA LEU A 44 -2.95 10.93 12.60
C LEU A 44 -3.03 9.40 12.59
N VAL A 45 -3.42 8.79 13.70
CA VAL A 45 -3.64 7.34 13.78
C VAL A 45 -4.74 6.92 12.80
N ALA A 46 -5.86 7.65 12.79
CA ALA A 46 -6.98 7.38 11.89
C ALA A 46 -6.54 7.52 10.42
N TYR A 47 -5.85 8.61 10.08
CA TYR A 47 -5.35 8.85 8.74
C TYR A 47 -4.38 7.75 8.28
N ALA A 48 -3.42 7.37 9.11
CA ALA A 48 -2.47 6.31 8.80
C ALA A 48 -3.17 4.96 8.55
N LYS A 49 -4.20 4.63 9.35
CA LYS A 49 -5.03 3.42 9.13
C LYS A 49 -5.81 3.50 7.82
N CYS A 50 -6.41 4.65 7.51
CA CYS A 50 -7.12 4.86 6.24
C CYS A 50 -6.18 4.69 5.04
N GLN A 51 -4.97 5.26 5.09
CA GLN A 51 -3.97 5.10 4.02
C GLN A 51 -3.53 3.64 3.87
N ALA A 52 -3.27 2.94 4.97
CA ALA A 52 -2.92 1.53 4.93
C ALA A 52 -4.04 0.67 4.31
N HIS A 53 -5.31 0.94 4.67
CA HIS A 53 -6.46 0.24 4.10
C HIS A 53 -6.61 0.51 2.60
N LEU A 54 -6.50 1.78 2.18
CA LEU A 54 -6.59 2.17 0.77
C LEU A 54 -5.55 1.44 -0.10
N LEU A 55 -4.30 1.40 0.35
CA LEU A 55 -3.21 0.74 -0.37
C LEU A 55 -3.40 -0.78 -0.45
N LYS A 56 -3.89 -1.42 0.62
CA LYS A 56 -4.25 -2.86 0.59
C LYS A 56 -5.37 -3.14 -0.40
N SER A 57 -6.41 -2.31 -0.43
CA SER A 57 -7.50 -2.44 -1.39
C SER A 57 -7.04 -2.23 -2.84
N LEU A 58 -6.09 -1.31 -3.06
CA LEU A 58 -5.49 -1.11 -4.38
C LEU A 58 -4.64 -2.32 -4.81
N ALA A 59 -3.82 -2.87 -3.91
CA ALA A 59 -3.07 -4.10 -4.17
C ALA A 59 -3.98 -5.27 -4.53
N ALA A 60 -5.07 -5.47 -3.76
CA ALA A 60 -6.07 -6.49 -4.05
C ALA A 60 -6.76 -6.29 -5.41
N SER A 61 -7.03 -5.03 -5.80
CA SER A 61 -7.58 -4.72 -7.13
C SER A 61 -6.59 -5.04 -8.25
N CYS A 62 -5.29 -4.73 -8.07
CA CYS A 62 -4.25 -5.12 -9.02
C CYS A 62 -4.16 -6.64 -9.15
N ILE A 63 -4.08 -7.38 -8.03
CA ILE A 63 -4.06 -8.84 -8.02
C ILE A 63 -5.31 -9.41 -8.71
N GLY A 64 -6.50 -8.87 -8.45
CA GLY A 64 -7.74 -9.33 -9.09
C GLY A 64 -7.78 -9.11 -10.60
N LYS A 65 -7.15 -8.04 -11.10
CA LYS A 65 -7.09 -7.73 -12.55
C LYS A 65 -5.97 -8.47 -13.28
N TRP A 66 -4.87 -8.74 -12.59
CA TRP A 66 -3.64 -9.28 -13.18
C TRP A 66 -3.34 -10.73 -12.74
N GLY A 67 -4.16 -11.31 -11.86
CA GLY A 67 -3.93 -12.64 -11.28
C GLY A 67 -3.73 -13.81 -12.25
N PRO A 68 -4.31 -13.82 -13.47
CA PRO A 68 -3.97 -14.88 -14.44
C PRO A 68 -2.54 -14.83 -14.96
N VAL A 69 -1.86 -13.68 -14.84
CA VAL A 69 -0.52 -13.42 -15.40
C VAL A 69 0.54 -13.07 -14.34
N LEU A 70 0.12 -12.76 -13.10
CA LEU A 70 0.97 -12.60 -11.90
C LEU A 70 1.17 -13.93 -11.19
#